data_AF-T2IVD8-F1
#
_entry.id   AF-T2IVD8-F1
#
_cell.length_a   1.000
_cell.length_b   1.000
_cell.length_c   1.000
_cell.angle_alpha   90.00
_cell.angle_beta   90.00
_cell.angle_gamma   90.00
#
_symmetry.space_group_name_H-M   'P 1'
#
loop_
_entity.id
_entity.type
_entity.pdbx_description
1 polymer ?
#
loop_
_entity_poly.entity_id
_entity_poly.type
_entity_poly.pdbx_seq_one_letter_code
_entity_poly.pdbx_strand_id
1 'polypeptide(L)' 'MYDQAAETYALDPEMAEKLRKANPEAFRNIVGRMIEANGRGFWDADEETLEKLRNLYELTEEELEGVTN' A
#
# COMPACT_ATOMS: atom_id res chain seq x y z
N MET A 1 3.19 -1.51 15.14
CA MET A 1 1.93 -0.76 14.80
C MET A 1 1.79 -0.68 13.30
N TYR A 2 2.82 -0.23 12.59
CA TYR A 2 2.86 -0.31 11.13
C TYR A 2 2.83 -1.75 10.59
N ASP A 3 3.49 -2.71 11.25
CA ASP A 3 3.47 -4.13 10.83
C ASP A 3 2.05 -4.68 10.73
N GLN A 4 1.28 -4.56 11.81
CA GLN A 4 -0.11 -5.01 11.85
C GLN A 4 -0.99 -4.28 10.84
N ALA A 5 -0.74 -2.98 10.61
CA ALA A 5 -1.47 -2.22 9.60
C ALA A 5 -1.11 -2.70 8.18
N ALA A 6 0.16 -2.98 7.89
CA ALA A 6 0.61 -3.52 6.62
C ALA A 6 0.01 -4.91 6.38
N GLU A 7 0.10 -5.81 7.37
CA GLU A 7 -0.51 -7.14 7.34
C GLU A 7 -2.01 -7.08 7.05
N THR A 8 -2.74 -6.23 7.78
CA THR A 8 -4.21 -6.16 7.69
C THR A 8 -4.69 -5.51 6.41
N TYR A 9 -4.08 -4.40 6.01
CA TYR A 9 -4.65 -3.55 4.95
C TYR A 9 -3.99 -3.71 3.60
N ALA A 10 -2.74 -4.17 3.53
CA ALA A 10 -1.97 -4.24 2.29
C ALA A 10 -1.52 -5.67 1.93
N LEU A 11 -1.06 -6.46 2.90
CA LEU A 11 -0.49 -7.79 2.63
C LEU A 11 -1.51 -8.92 2.64
N ASP A 12 -2.68 -8.72 3.26
CA ASP A 12 -3.86 -9.57 3.03
C ASP A 12 -4.42 -9.29 1.62
N PRO A 13 -4.34 -10.24 0.67
CA PRO A 13 -4.78 -10.00 -0.70
C PRO A 13 -6.27 -9.71 -0.84
N GLU A 14 -7.12 -10.32 -0.01
CA GLU A 14 -8.57 -10.10 -0.06
C GLU A 14 -8.91 -8.70 0.45
N MET A 15 -8.27 -8.28 1.55
CA MET A 15 -8.46 -6.93 2.06
C MET A 15 -7.91 -5.87 1.10
N ALA A 16 -6.71 -6.07 0.57
CA ALA A 16 -6.08 -5.14 -0.36
C ALA A 16 -6.95 -4.91 -1.59
N GLU A 17 -7.45 -5.99 -2.21
CA GLU A 17 -8.35 -5.92 -3.36
C GLU A 17 -9.67 -5.21 -3.01
N LYS A 18 -10.26 -5.52 -1.86
CA LYS A 18 -11.49 -4.87 -1.39
C LYS A 18 -11.31 -3.36 -1.21
N LEU A 19 -10.21 -2.94 -0.60
CA LEU A 19 -9.93 -1.53 -0.34
C LEU A 19 -9.60 -0.77 -1.62
N ARG A 20 -8.82 -1.35 -2.53
CA ARG A 20 -8.53 -0.78 -3.86
C ARG A 20 -9.81 -0.54 -4.66
N LYS A 21 -10.70 -1.53 -4.73
CA LYS A 21 -12.00 -1.39 -5.41
C LYS A 21 -12.91 -0.36 -4.77
N ALA A 22 -12.89 -0.25 -3.45
CA ALA A 22 -13.75 0.68 -2.72
C ALA A 22 -13.29 2.13 -2.87
N ASN A 23 -11.98 2.39 -2.75
CA ASN A 23 -11.38 3.70 -2.93
C ASN A 23 -9.87 3.55 -3.23
N PRO A 24 -9.45 3.55 -4.51
CA PRO A 24 -8.05 3.33 -4.87
C PRO A 24 -7.15 4.47 -4.39
N GLU A 25 -7.62 5.73 -4.40
CA GLU A 25 -6.84 6.87 -3.90
C GLU A 25 -6.55 6.74 -2.40
N ALA A 26 -7.54 6.34 -1.60
CA ALA A 26 -7.36 6.11 -0.17
C ALA A 26 -6.40 4.95 0.11
N PHE A 27 -6.52 3.85 -0.64
CA PHE A 27 -5.61 2.71 -0.52
C PHE A 27 -4.16 3.10 -0.82
N ARG A 28 -3.92 3.76 -1.97
CA ARG A 28 -2.60 4.30 -2.34
C ARG A 28 -2.03 5.19 -1.23
N ASN A 29 -2.84 6.09 -0.68
CA ASN A 29 -2.41 7.00 0.39
C ASN A 29 -1.99 6.27 1.67
N ILE A 30 -2.61 5.14 2.01
CA ILE A 30 -2.22 4.33 3.18
C ILE A 30 -0.90 3.61 2.90
N VAL A 31 -0.78 2.95 1.74
CA VAL A 31 0.45 2.25 1.33
C VAL A 31 1.63 3.23 1.24
N GLY A 32 1.43 4.40 0.64
CA GLY A 32 2.46 5.44 0.55
C GLY A 32 2.95 5.93 1.91
N ARG A 33 2.05 6.07 2.90
CA ARG A 33 2.43 6.43 4.28
C ARG A 33 3.27 5.35 4.97
N MET A 34 3.02 4.07 4.68
CA MET A 34 3.84 2.98 5.22
C MET A 34 5.26 3.02 4.64
N ILE A 35 5.37 3.22 3.32
CA ILE A 35 6.67 3.38 2.65
C ILE A 35 7.42 4.61 3.18
N GLU A 36 6.73 5.74 3.35
CA GLU A 36 7.29 6.97 3.91
C GLU A 36 7.74 6.78 5.37
N ALA A 37 6.96 6.05 6.18
CA ALA A 37 7.33 5.75 7.56
C ALA A 37 8.65 4.98 7.63
N ASN A 38 8.89 4.04 6.70
CA ASN A 38 10.17 3.37 6.60
C ASN A 38 11.30 4.32 6.14
N GLY A 39 11.08 5.08 5.07
CA GLY A 39 12.07 6.04 4.56
C GLY A 39 12.48 7.13 5.56
N ARG A 40 11.65 7.38 6.59
CA ARG A 40 11.92 8.35 7.66
C ARG A 40 12.41 7.72 8.98
N GLY A 41 12.58 6.40 9.02
CA GLY A 41 13.03 5.69 10.23
C GLY A 41 11.97 5.56 11.32
N PHE A 42 10.69 5.77 11.01
CA PHE A 42 9.58 5.52 11.94
C PHE A 42 9.14 4.05 11.97
N TRP A 43 9.55 3.27 10.96
CA TRP A 43 9.22 1.86 10.84
C TRP A 43 10.37 1.09 10.19
N ASP A 44 10.81 0.00 10.82
CA ASP A 44 11.86 -0.87 10.31
C ASP A 44 11.23 -2.15 9.73
N ALA A 45 10.80 -2.07 8.47
CA ALA A 45 10.21 -3.19 7.73
C ALA A 45 11.31 -3.94 6.97
N ASP A 46 11.14 -5.26 6.80
CA ASP A 46 12.03 -6.03 5.94
C ASP A 46 11.85 -5.67 4.45
N GLU A 47 12.86 -5.99 3.64
CA GLU A 47 12.85 -5.65 2.23
C GLU A 47 11.70 -6.33 1.47
N GLU A 48 11.34 -7.56 1.85
CA GLU A 48 10.23 -8.29 1.23
C GLU A 48 8.89 -7.56 1.43
N THR A 49 8.66 -7.02 2.63
CA THR A 49 7.49 -6.22 2.95
C THR A 49 7.50 -4.92 2.15
N LEU A 50 8.64 -4.24 2.08
CA LEU A 50 8.77 -3.00 1.32
C LEU A 50 8.55 -3.19 -0.18
N GLU A 51 9.08 -4.26 -0.77
CA GLU A 51 8.83 -4.62 -2.17
C GLU A 51 7.34 -4.86 -2.42
N LYS A 52 6.67 -5.63 -1.56
CA LYS A 52 5.21 -5.85 -1.67
C LYS A 52 4.43 -4.54 -1.61
N LEU A 53 4.77 -3.64 -0.71
CA LEU A 53 4.13 -2.33 -0.58
C LEU A 53 4.38 -1.46 -1.83
N ARG A 54 5.60 -1.44 -2.37
CA ARG A 54 5.92 -0.70 -3.61
C ARG A 54 5.13 -1.23 -4.80
N ASN A 55 5.05 -2.55 -4.97
CA ASN A 55 4.27 -3.18 -6.03
C ASN A 55 2.77 -2.82 -5.91
N LEU A 56 2.22 -2.84 -4.70
CA LEU A 56 0.83 -2.46 -4.47
C LEU A 56 0.57 -0.98 -4.78
N TYR A 57 1.52 -0.10 -4.45
CA TYR A 57 1.45 1.31 -4.77
C TYR A 57 1.41 1.55 -6.28
N GLU A 58 2.37 0.97 -7.02
CA GLU A 58 2.45 1.07 -8.49
C GLU A 58 1.18 0.53 -9.16
N LEU A 59 0.74 -0.66 -8.75
CA LEU A 59 -0.48 -1.27 -9.28
C LEU A 59 -1.73 -0.40 -9.02
N THR A 60 -1.77 0.38 -7.93
CA THR A 60 -2.90 1.29 -7.67
C THR A 60 -2.79 2.58 -8.47
N GLU A 61 -1.58 3.07 -8.73
CA GLU A 61 -1.37 4.20 -9.64
C GLU A 61 -1.85 3.88 -11.06
N GLU A 62 -1.51 2.70 -11.57
CA GLU A 62 -1.98 2.24 -12.89
C GLU A 62 -3.52 2.21 -12.98
N GLU A 63 -4.21 1.79 -11.92
CA GLU A 63 -5.68 1.83 -11.87
C GLU A 63 -6.22 3.27 -11.89
N LEU A 64 -5.59 4.19 -11.14
CA LEU A 64 -6.02 5.59 -11.07
C LEU A 64 -5.79 6.33 -12.40
N GLU A 65 -4.65 6.08 -13.04
CA GLU A 65 -4.34 6.61 -14.38
C GLU A 65 -5.29 6.04 -15.44
N GLY A 66 -5.64 4.75 -15.35
CA GLY A 66 -6.61 4.11 -16.24
C GLY A 66 -8.05 4.63 -16.07
N VAL A 67 -8.43 5.08 -14.87
CA VAL A 67 -9.76 5.67 -14.60
C VAL A 67 -9.87 7.13 -15.10
N THR A 68 -8.74 7.83 -15.25
CA THR A 68 -8.72 9.24 -15.64
C THR A 68 -8.58 9.48 -17.15
N ASN A 69 -8.52 8.43 -17.97
CA ASN A 69 -8.31 8.47 -19.42
C ASN A 69 -9.59 8.27 -20.25
#